data_AF-A0A815QFD4-F1
#
_entry.id   AF-A0A815QFD4-F1
#
_cell.length_a   1.000
_cell.length_b   1.000
_cell.length_c   1.000
_cell.angle_alpha   90.00
_cell.angle_beta   90.00
_cell.angle_gamma   90.00
#
_symmetry.space_group_name_H-M   'P 1'
#
loop_
_entity.id
_entity.type
_entity.pdbx_description
1 polymer ?
#
loop_
_entity_poly.entity_id
_entity_poly.type
_entity_poly.pdbx_seq_one_letter_code
_entity_poly.pdbx_strand_id
1 'polypeptide(L)'
;MYANSTCYDLFVDNNNTLYCSMYHQHQVVKRSLNDPVGTSAHVIAGTGIAGEASYELELPWGIFVDTNLDLYVADFLNHRIQLFQYGKSNGTTVVGYETPNPTFHLSFPTTIALDAEKYLFIIDNDHERIVGSGSYGFRCLVGCYGQDSQSDQSNPLYDFSFDRFGNMFVADGVKSEIQKFQYLEESCNDSLVAKSIYKSAITSNSSTYIHHCRKSGSYYQAIQMNVTITGVYTFLIKSEMTVIFQYMHQNSFDPFNMSKNAIIYAIINNLNYLIDYRSPFQLMETLQLQANMPYVFIMTTCSPNNTGNFSIEVFGPNHVNFNRIGEYL
;
A
#
# COMPACT_ATOMS: atom_id res chain seq x y z
N MET A 1 -0.72 -12.71 31.76
CA MET A 1 -1.92 -11.85 31.63
C MET A 1 -3.11 -12.76 31.84
N TYR A 2 -3.71 -12.80 33.03
CA TYR A 2 -5.05 -13.37 33.18
C TYR A 2 -6.02 -12.21 33.05
N ALA A 3 -6.18 -11.73 31.81
CA ALA A 3 -7.38 -11.00 31.46
C ALA A 3 -8.42 -12.11 31.26
N ASN A 4 -9.47 -12.16 32.06
CA ASN A 4 -10.56 -13.14 31.94
C ASN A 4 -11.44 -12.85 30.71
N SER A 5 -10.82 -12.29 29.68
CA SER A 5 -11.45 -11.50 28.64
C SER A 5 -10.56 -11.51 27.41
N THR A 6 -11.18 -11.78 26.28
CA THR A 6 -10.54 -11.96 24.99
C THR A 6 -10.26 -10.63 24.31
N CYS A 7 -9.02 -10.47 23.86
CA CYS A 7 -8.65 -9.43 22.91
C CYS A 7 -9.07 -9.88 21.51
N TYR A 8 -9.94 -9.12 20.84
CA TYR A 8 -10.45 -9.51 19.52
C TYR A 8 -9.61 -8.97 18.36
N ASP A 9 -9.01 -7.79 18.55
CA ASP A 9 -8.09 -7.19 17.59
C ASP A 9 -6.96 -6.46 18.30
N LEU A 10 -5.79 -6.45 17.67
CA LEU A 10 -4.54 -5.92 18.19
C LEU A 10 -3.93 -4.96 17.18
N PHE A 11 -3.48 -3.81 17.65
CA PHE A 11 -2.73 -2.86 16.84
C PHE A 11 -1.47 -2.41 17.58
N VAL A 12 -0.35 -2.26 16.88
CA VAL A 12 0.89 -1.69 17.45
C VAL A 12 1.22 -0.41 16.70
N ASP A 13 1.24 0.71 17.42
CA ASP A 13 1.62 1.99 16.84
C ASP A 13 3.14 2.18 16.72
N ASN A 14 3.54 3.24 16.00
CA ASN A 14 4.95 3.58 15.79
C ASN A 14 5.71 3.95 17.09
N ASN A 15 5.00 4.12 18.21
CA ASN A 15 5.60 4.41 19.52
C ASN A 15 5.77 3.14 20.37
N ASN A 16 5.66 1.94 19.77
CA ASN A 16 5.65 0.65 20.46
C ASN A 16 4.55 0.57 21.53
N THR A 17 3.37 1.12 21.26
CA THR A 17 2.20 0.96 22.12
C THR A 17 1.28 -0.09 21.52
N LEU A 18 0.95 -1.12 22.29
CA LEU A 18 -0.02 -2.14 21.92
C LEU A 18 -1.42 -1.69 22.33
N TYR A 19 -2.35 -1.75 21.39
CA TYR A 19 -3.77 -1.53 21.57
C TYR A 19 -4.48 -2.87 21.46
N CYS A 20 -5.57 -3.00 22.20
CA CYS A 20 -6.36 -4.21 22.23
C CYS A 20 -7.84 -3.87 22.36
N SER A 21 -8.64 -4.42 21.44
CA SER A 21 -10.10 -4.35 21.52
C SER A 21 -10.64 -5.40 22.48
N MET A 22 -11.18 -4.95 23.61
CA MET A 22 -11.70 -5.80 24.68
C MET A 22 -13.21 -6.02 24.46
N TYR A 23 -13.54 -6.91 23.52
CA TYR A 23 -14.90 -7.14 23.02
C TYR A 23 -15.95 -7.26 24.14
N HIS A 24 -15.79 -8.21 25.05
CA HIS A 24 -16.75 -8.44 26.15
C HIS A 24 -16.68 -7.39 27.27
N GLN A 25 -15.77 -6.40 27.18
CA GLN A 25 -15.65 -5.32 28.15
C GLN A 25 -16.04 -3.98 27.53
N HIS A 26 -16.58 -3.94 26.31
CA HIS A 26 -17.14 -2.71 25.74
C HIS A 26 -16.12 -1.54 25.76
N GLN A 27 -14.83 -1.84 25.55
CA GLN A 27 -13.76 -0.87 25.67
C GLN A 27 -12.52 -1.24 24.84
N VAL A 28 -11.68 -0.25 24.56
CA VAL A 28 -10.35 -0.44 23.97
C VAL A 28 -9.31 -0.03 24.99
N VAL A 29 -8.30 -0.88 25.17
CA VAL A 29 -7.19 -0.63 26.11
C VAL A 29 -5.87 -0.52 25.36
N LYS A 30 -4.91 0.19 25.93
CA LYS A 30 -3.54 0.24 25.41
C LYS A 30 -2.48 0.07 26.48
N ARG A 31 -1.28 -0.33 26.07
CA ARG A 31 -0.13 -0.57 26.94
C ARG A 31 1.17 -0.32 26.19
N SER A 32 2.14 0.34 26.83
CA SER A 32 3.48 0.46 26.25
C SER A 32 4.20 -0.90 26.27
N LEU A 33 4.83 -1.26 25.15
CA LEU A 33 5.70 -2.45 25.06
C LEU A 33 7.13 -2.17 25.55
N ASN A 34 7.49 -0.90 25.73
CA ASN A 34 8.81 -0.50 26.25
C ASN A 34 8.94 -0.72 27.77
N ASP A 35 7.83 -0.85 28.49
CA ASP A 35 7.79 -1.24 29.90
C ASP A 35 6.83 -2.43 30.13
N PRO A 36 7.26 -3.65 29.77
CA PRO A 36 6.43 -4.85 29.84
C PRO A 36 6.20 -5.35 31.28
N VAL A 37 6.77 -4.71 32.30
CA VAL A 37 6.66 -5.14 33.70
C VAL A 37 5.96 -4.08 34.58
N GLY A 38 6.10 -2.78 34.28
CA GLY A 38 5.62 -1.70 35.15
C GLY A 38 4.28 -1.05 34.79
N THR A 39 3.89 -1.00 33.51
CA THR A 39 2.61 -0.35 33.12
C THR A 39 1.43 -1.32 33.00
N SER A 40 0.35 -1.05 33.75
CA SER A 40 -0.98 -1.63 33.54
C SER A 40 -1.58 -1.15 32.22
N ALA A 41 -2.48 -1.96 31.62
CA ALA A 41 -3.25 -1.48 30.48
C ALA A 41 -4.17 -0.33 30.89
N HIS A 42 -4.30 0.69 30.04
CA HIS A 42 -5.16 1.84 30.26
C HIS A 42 -6.30 1.85 29.26
N VAL A 43 -7.52 2.11 29.74
CA VAL A 43 -8.70 2.32 28.89
C VAL A 43 -8.55 3.64 28.15
N ILE A 44 -8.84 3.63 26.85
CA ILE A 44 -8.74 4.82 25.99
C ILE A 44 -10.02 5.13 25.21
N ALA A 45 -10.92 4.16 25.08
CA ALA A 45 -12.22 4.32 24.46
C ALA A 45 -13.20 3.33 25.10
N GLY A 46 -14.47 3.71 25.21
CA GLY A 46 -15.49 2.95 25.94
C GLY A 46 -15.38 3.11 27.45
N THR A 47 -16.46 2.75 28.15
CA THR A 47 -16.61 2.95 29.61
C THR A 47 -16.54 1.65 30.40
N GLY A 48 -16.44 0.50 29.73
CA GLY A 48 -16.61 -0.81 30.37
C GLY A 48 -18.05 -1.33 30.33
N ILE A 49 -19.00 -0.51 29.86
CA ILE A 49 -20.44 -0.78 29.86
C ILE A 49 -20.96 -0.58 28.42
N ALA A 50 -21.82 -1.49 27.98
CA ALA A 50 -22.52 -1.39 26.70
C ALA A 50 -23.34 -0.09 26.61
N GLY A 51 -23.25 0.60 25.48
CA GLY A 51 -24.04 1.79 25.21
C GLY A 51 -23.72 2.42 23.86
N GLU A 52 -24.55 3.38 23.47
CA GLU A 52 -24.54 4.01 22.15
C GLU A 52 -24.01 5.46 22.19
N ALA A 53 -23.76 6.01 23.38
CA ALA A 53 -23.26 7.38 23.49
C ALA A 53 -21.90 7.54 22.79
N SER A 54 -21.53 8.79 22.47
CA SER A 54 -20.26 9.11 21.79
C SER A 54 -19.00 8.56 22.49
N TYR A 55 -19.06 8.32 23.79
CA TYR A 55 -17.96 7.80 24.61
C TYR A 55 -18.15 6.33 25.04
N GLU A 56 -19.26 5.71 24.65
CA GLU A 56 -19.60 4.31 24.92
C GLU A 56 -19.37 3.46 23.66
N LEU A 57 -19.21 2.16 23.87
CA LEU A 57 -19.03 1.17 22.81
C LEU A 57 -19.89 -0.05 23.16
N GLU A 58 -20.26 -0.84 22.17
CA GLU A 58 -20.92 -2.13 22.35
C GLU A 58 -20.23 -3.24 21.55
N LEU A 59 -19.55 -4.12 22.28
CA LEU A 59 -18.79 -5.25 21.74
C LEU A 59 -17.79 -4.85 20.65
N PRO A 60 -16.87 -3.89 20.89
CA PRO A 60 -15.96 -3.41 19.86
C PRO A 60 -15.13 -4.56 19.27
N TRP A 61 -14.95 -4.57 17.95
CA TRP A 61 -14.25 -5.63 17.24
C TRP A 61 -12.89 -5.16 16.74
N GLY A 62 -12.81 -4.65 15.51
CA GLY A 62 -11.55 -4.21 14.91
C GLY A 62 -11.16 -2.80 15.36
N ILE A 63 -9.86 -2.55 15.39
CA ILE A 63 -9.26 -1.28 15.75
C ILE A 63 -8.15 -0.90 14.77
N PHE A 64 -8.03 0.39 14.50
CA PHE A 64 -6.91 0.93 13.74
C PHE A 64 -6.45 2.24 14.37
N VAL A 65 -5.14 2.43 14.49
CA VAL A 65 -4.57 3.67 15.02
C VAL A 65 -3.76 4.36 13.91
N ASP A 66 -4.12 5.58 13.57
CA ASP A 66 -3.45 6.32 12.50
C ASP A 66 -2.13 6.95 12.96
N THR A 67 -1.42 7.61 12.04
CA THR A 67 -0.13 8.27 12.33
C THR A 67 -0.24 9.47 13.28
N ASN A 68 -1.44 10.03 13.47
CA ASN A 68 -1.73 11.05 14.48
C ASN A 68 -2.07 10.45 15.84
N LEU A 69 -2.08 9.11 15.96
CA LEU A 69 -2.53 8.35 17.11
C LEU A 69 -4.05 8.48 17.37
N ASP A 70 -4.82 8.82 16.35
CA ASP A 70 -6.28 8.77 16.40
C ASP A 70 -6.73 7.32 16.27
N LEU A 71 -7.67 6.89 17.12
CA LEU A 71 -8.18 5.52 17.17
C LEU A 71 -9.52 5.41 16.43
N TYR A 72 -9.58 4.50 15.48
CA TYR A 72 -10.80 4.05 14.82
C TYR A 72 -11.23 2.73 15.45
N VAL A 73 -12.51 2.61 15.80
CA VAL A 73 -13.08 1.42 16.44
C VAL A 73 -14.30 0.98 15.64
N ALA A 74 -14.33 -0.30 15.30
CA ALA A 74 -15.52 -0.94 14.76
C ALA A 74 -16.42 -1.29 15.94
N ASP A 75 -17.41 -0.44 16.15
CA ASP A 75 -18.35 -0.55 17.25
C ASP A 75 -19.46 -1.51 16.81
N PHE A 76 -19.14 -2.81 16.93
CA PHE A 76 -19.78 -3.92 16.21
C PHE A 76 -21.30 -3.96 16.40
N LEU A 77 -21.79 -4.01 17.65
CA LEU A 77 -23.24 -4.07 17.90
C LEU A 77 -23.95 -2.74 17.72
N ASN A 78 -23.21 -1.63 17.71
CA ASN A 78 -23.76 -0.32 17.37
C ASN A 78 -23.75 -0.03 15.87
N HIS A 79 -23.34 -0.99 15.02
CA HIS A 79 -23.38 -0.90 13.56
C HIS A 79 -22.70 0.38 13.01
N ARG A 80 -21.56 0.77 13.60
CA ARG A 80 -20.89 2.05 13.27
C ARG A 80 -19.37 1.97 13.42
N ILE A 81 -18.69 2.96 12.83
CA ILE A 81 -17.27 3.22 13.11
C ILE A 81 -17.13 4.50 13.93
N GLN A 82 -16.46 4.39 15.07
CA GLN A 82 -16.17 5.52 15.97
C GLN A 82 -14.72 5.98 15.82
N LEU A 83 -14.49 7.29 15.72
CA LEU A 83 -13.18 7.93 15.73
C LEU A 83 -12.94 8.65 17.06
N PHE A 84 -11.96 8.20 17.83
CA PHE A 84 -11.47 8.85 19.03
C PHE A 84 -10.15 9.57 18.71
N GLN A 85 -10.20 10.90 18.68
CA GLN A 85 -8.99 11.69 18.49
C GLN A 85 -8.01 11.50 19.64
N TYR A 86 -6.71 11.59 19.37
CA TYR A 86 -5.69 11.37 20.39
C TYR A 86 -5.92 12.23 21.65
N GLY A 87 -6.02 11.56 22.80
CA GLY A 87 -6.26 12.20 24.10
C GLY A 87 -7.71 12.63 24.36
N LYS A 88 -8.65 12.29 23.48
CA LYS A 88 -10.10 12.52 23.66
C LYS A 88 -10.80 11.21 24.01
N SER A 89 -11.80 11.30 24.89
CA SER A 89 -12.64 10.17 25.31
C SER A 89 -13.98 10.12 24.56
N ASN A 90 -14.41 11.22 23.95
CA ASN A 90 -15.60 11.23 23.10
C ASN A 90 -15.19 10.90 21.66
N GLY A 91 -15.85 9.91 21.10
CA GLY A 91 -15.74 9.53 19.71
C GLY A 91 -16.66 10.36 18.82
N THR A 92 -16.29 10.49 17.55
CA THR A 92 -17.16 10.99 16.49
C THR A 92 -17.52 9.83 15.58
N THR A 93 -18.80 9.65 15.26
CA THR A 93 -19.21 8.61 14.34
C THR A 93 -18.83 8.98 12.91
N VAL A 94 -18.01 8.16 12.28
CA VAL A 94 -17.51 8.41 10.91
C VAL A 94 -18.50 7.91 9.87
N VAL A 95 -19.12 6.75 10.12
CA VAL A 95 -20.08 6.08 9.23
C VAL A 95 -20.90 5.06 10.02
N GLY A 96 -22.13 4.78 9.58
CA GLY A 96 -23.07 3.88 10.23
C GLY A 96 -24.16 4.61 11.03
N TYR A 97 -24.79 3.88 11.95
CA TYR A 97 -25.85 4.40 12.82
C TYR A 97 -25.33 5.51 13.75
N GLU A 98 -26.23 6.32 14.32
CA GLU A 98 -25.90 7.51 15.14
C GLU A 98 -25.18 8.65 14.40
N THR A 99 -25.00 8.55 13.09
CA THR A 99 -24.67 9.71 12.25
C THR A 99 -25.94 10.52 11.93
N PRO A 100 -25.91 11.87 12.03
CA PRO A 100 -27.02 12.68 11.55
C PRO A 100 -27.16 12.54 10.03
N ASN A 101 -28.24 11.90 9.57
CA ASN A 101 -28.51 11.56 8.16
C ASN A 101 -27.43 10.63 7.55
N PRO A 102 -27.38 9.34 7.94
CA PRO A 102 -26.40 8.40 7.43
C PRO A 102 -26.48 8.29 5.91
N THR A 103 -25.37 8.59 5.22
CA THR A 103 -25.25 8.37 3.77
C THR A 103 -24.90 6.92 3.43
N PHE A 104 -24.53 6.12 4.44
CA PHE A 104 -24.11 4.74 4.29
C PHE A 104 -24.35 3.97 5.59
N HIS A 105 -25.04 2.83 5.51
CA HIS A 105 -25.32 1.96 6.65
C HIS A 105 -24.39 0.76 6.65
N LEU A 106 -23.88 0.44 7.83
CA LEU A 106 -23.08 -0.76 8.11
C LEU A 106 -23.93 -1.75 8.90
N SER A 107 -23.54 -3.01 8.89
CA SER A 107 -24.07 -4.05 9.75
C SER A 107 -22.94 -4.91 10.31
N PHE A 108 -22.81 -4.90 11.64
CA PHE A 108 -21.77 -5.64 12.37
C PHE A 108 -20.34 -5.43 11.86
N PRO A 109 -19.85 -4.17 11.71
CA PRO A 109 -18.53 -3.94 11.13
C PRO A 109 -17.41 -4.58 11.97
N THR A 110 -16.38 -5.11 11.33
CA THR A 110 -15.27 -5.81 12.00
C THR A 110 -13.92 -5.16 11.74
N THR A 111 -13.21 -5.53 10.68
CA THR A 111 -11.86 -5.02 10.37
C THR A 111 -11.91 -3.59 9.86
N ILE A 112 -10.93 -2.79 10.27
CA ILE A 112 -10.69 -1.43 9.80
C ILE A 112 -9.26 -1.30 9.28
N ALA A 113 -9.09 -0.61 8.14
CA ALA A 113 -7.79 -0.11 7.71
C ALA A 113 -7.91 1.29 7.12
N LEU A 114 -6.79 2.02 7.12
CA LEU A 114 -6.64 3.30 6.42
C LEU A 114 -5.50 3.19 5.40
N ASP A 115 -5.65 3.89 4.27
CA ASP A 115 -4.53 4.16 3.37
C ASP A 115 -3.74 5.42 3.78
N ALA A 116 -2.72 5.78 2.98
CA ALA A 116 -1.88 6.93 3.23
C ALA A 116 -2.64 8.27 3.16
N GLU A 117 -3.71 8.32 2.36
CA GLU A 117 -4.61 9.45 2.20
C GLU A 117 -5.73 9.50 3.25
N LYS A 118 -5.73 8.54 4.18
CA LYS A 118 -6.75 8.34 5.25
C LYS A 118 -8.13 7.96 4.73
N TYR A 119 -8.22 7.35 3.54
CA TYR A 119 -9.46 6.66 3.18
C TYR A 119 -9.63 5.40 4.04
N LEU A 120 -10.82 5.29 4.62
CA LEU A 120 -11.23 4.22 5.51
C LEU A 120 -11.78 3.04 4.72
N PHE A 121 -11.26 1.85 5.02
CA PHE A 121 -11.70 0.56 4.48
C PHE A 121 -12.24 -0.29 5.62
N ILE A 122 -13.40 -0.91 5.41
CA ILE A 122 -14.15 -1.58 6.46
C ILE A 122 -14.69 -2.91 5.92
N ILE A 123 -14.60 -3.97 6.71
CA ILE A 123 -15.43 -5.15 6.52
C ILE A 123 -16.80 -4.89 7.15
N ASP A 124 -17.82 -4.85 6.31
CA ASP A 124 -19.23 -4.75 6.67
C ASP A 124 -19.80 -6.18 6.70
N ASN A 125 -19.68 -6.81 7.87
CA ASN A 125 -19.67 -8.26 8.04
C ASN A 125 -20.99 -8.93 7.62
N ASP A 126 -22.11 -8.44 8.12
CA ASP A 126 -23.43 -9.03 7.83
C ASP A 126 -23.84 -8.84 6.38
N HIS A 127 -23.38 -7.73 5.77
CA HIS A 127 -23.57 -7.46 4.35
C HIS A 127 -22.54 -8.17 3.47
N GLU A 128 -21.65 -8.99 4.05
CA GLU A 128 -20.61 -9.79 3.38
C GLU A 128 -19.76 -9.01 2.38
N ARG A 129 -19.41 -7.75 2.70
CA ARG A 129 -18.76 -6.84 1.76
C ARG A 129 -17.62 -6.06 2.39
N ILE A 130 -16.71 -5.60 1.54
CA ILE A 130 -15.71 -4.60 1.89
C ILE A 130 -16.16 -3.26 1.31
N VAL A 131 -16.20 -2.25 2.16
CA VAL A 131 -16.57 -0.88 1.78
C VAL A 131 -15.40 0.06 2.01
N GLY A 132 -15.30 1.09 1.18
CA GLY A 132 -14.25 2.09 1.28
C GLY A 132 -14.82 3.49 1.17
N SER A 133 -14.28 4.42 1.94
CA SER A 133 -14.53 5.85 1.77
C SER A 133 -13.83 6.39 0.51
N GLY A 134 -14.31 7.51 0.00
CA GLY A 134 -13.74 8.21 -1.15
C GLY A 134 -14.17 9.67 -1.15
N SER A 135 -13.70 10.45 -2.13
CA SER A 135 -14.06 11.88 -2.30
C SER A 135 -15.57 12.12 -2.48
N TYR A 136 -16.32 11.09 -2.87
CA TYR A 136 -17.78 11.13 -3.07
C TYR A 136 -18.54 10.36 -1.98
N GLY A 137 -17.91 10.05 -0.86
CA GLY A 137 -18.47 9.25 0.23
C GLY A 137 -18.11 7.77 0.14
N PHE A 138 -18.79 6.95 0.93
CA PHE A 138 -18.56 5.51 1.00
C PHE A 138 -19.15 4.77 -0.20
N ARG A 139 -18.42 3.76 -0.67
CA ARG A 139 -18.86 2.84 -1.73
C ARG A 139 -18.46 1.41 -1.37
N CYS A 140 -19.21 0.45 -1.92
CA CYS A 140 -18.82 -0.94 -1.85
C CYS A 140 -17.69 -1.22 -2.86
N LEU A 141 -16.69 -2.01 -2.43
CA LEU A 141 -15.50 -2.37 -3.21
C LEU A 141 -15.50 -3.85 -3.60
N VAL A 142 -15.82 -4.73 -2.65
CA VAL A 142 -15.81 -6.20 -2.82
C VAL A 142 -17.07 -6.76 -2.18
N GLY A 143 -17.65 -7.81 -2.76
CA GLY A 143 -18.84 -8.48 -2.19
C GLY A 143 -20.17 -7.76 -2.45
N CYS A 144 -20.24 -6.87 -3.44
CA CYS A 144 -21.40 -5.99 -3.67
C CYS A 144 -22.61 -6.64 -4.37
N TYR A 145 -22.77 -7.97 -4.30
CA TYR A 145 -23.86 -8.67 -4.99
C TYR A 145 -25.16 -8.55 -4.18
N GLY A 146 -26.11 -7.76 -4.69
CA GLY A 146 -27.53 -7.78 -4.30
C GLY A 146 -27.84 -7.59 -2.81
N GLN A 147 -28.44 -6.46 -2.45
CA GLN A 147 -28.87 -6.10 -1.08
C GLN A 147 -29.86 -7.07 -0.39
N ASP A 148 -30.16 -8.24 -0.98
CA ASP A 148 -31.20 -9.18 -0.57
C ASP A 148 -30.69 -10.58 -0.18
N SER A 149 -29.38 -10.83 -0.13
CA SER A 149 -28.90 -12.09 0.46
C SER A 149 -28.92 -11.97 1.98
N GLN A 150 -30.05 -12.31 2.60
CA GLN A 150 -30.04 -12.80 3.97
C GLN A 150 -29.21 -14.09 3.98
N SER A 151 -27.94 -14.02 4.38
CA SER A 151 -27.19 -15.19 4.78
C SER A 151 -27.37 -15.39 6.28
N ASP A 152 -27.82 -16.58 6.64
CA ASP A 152 -27.96 -17.03 8.02
C ASP A 152 -26.61 -16.93 8.76
N GLN A 153 -26.52 -16.08 9.79
CA GLN A 153 -25.61 -16.15 10.95
C GLN A 153 -24.32 -16.97 10.81
N SER A 154 -23.49 -16.65 9.82
CA SER A 154 -22.19 -17.26 9.64
C SER A 154 -21.20 -16.16 9.40
N ASN A 155 -20.67 -15.59 10.51
CA ASN A 155 -19.46 -14.75 10.57
C ASN A 155 -18.58 -14.97 9.33
N PRO A 156 -18.68 -14.13 8.28
CA PRO A 156 -17.80 -14.33 7.18
C PRO A 156 -16.40 -13.98 7.67
N LEU A 157 -15.51 -14.96 7.59
CA LEU A 157 -14.10 -14.92 7.95
C LEU A 157 -13.34 -14.07 6.93
N TYR A 158 -13.78 -12.83 6.74
CA TYR A 158 -13.04 -11.85 5.97
C TYR A 158 -12.04 -11.19 6.91
N ASP A 159 -10.79 -11.17 6.49
CA ASP A 159 -9.83 -10.17 6.92
C ASP A 159 -9.17 -9.60 5.66
N PHE A 160 -8.68 -8.38 5.73
CA PHE A 160 -7.95 -7.82 4.60
C PHE A 160 -6.74 -7.02 5.04
N SER A 161 -5.75 -6.98 4.14
CA SER A 161 -4.56 -6.16 4.31
C SER A 161 -4.13 -5.59 2.97
N PHE A 162 -3.37 -4.51 3.02
CA PHE A 162 -2.79 -3.89 1.84
C PHE A 162 -1.29 -4.21 1.76
N ASP A 163 -0.80 -4.42 0.53
CA ASP A 163 0.64 -4.33 0.30
C ASP A 163 1.08 -2.86 0.13
N ARG A 164 2.40 -2.65 0.08
CA ARG A 164 3.00 -1.32 -0.13
C ARG A 164 2.64 -0.66 -1.47
N PHE A 165 2.02 -1.39 -2.39
CA PHE A 165 1.60 -0.92 -3.71
C PHE A 165 0.09 -0.62 -3.75
N GLY A 166 -0.61 -0.73 -2.62
CA GLY A 166 -2.05 -0.50 -2.51
C GLY A 166 -2.91 -1.68 -2.95
N ASN A 167 -2.33 -2.83 -3.31
CA ASN A 167 -3.14 -4.01 -3.62
C ASN A 167 -3.75 -4.56 -2.34
N MET A 168 -5.04 -4.93 -2.41
CA MET A 168 -5.76 -5.50 -1.29
C MET A 168 -5.71 -7.03 -1.34
N PHE A 169 -5.34 -7.66 -0.25
CA PHE A 169 -5.40 -9.10 -0.04
C PHE A 169 -6.53 -9.39 0.91
N VAL A 170 -7.50 -10.18 0.47
CA VAL A 170 -8.67 -10.55 1.25
C VAL A 170 -8.58 -12.03 1.56
N ALA A 171 -8.48 -12.38 2.84
CA ALA A 171 -8.66 -13.74 3.30
C ALA A 171 -10.17 -14.01 3.33
N ASP A 172 -10.66 -14.88 2.47
CA ASP A 172 -12.07 -15.28 2.40
C ASP A 172 -12.20 -16.66 3.03
N GLY A 173 -12.55 -16.70 4.32
CA GLY A 173 -12.67 -17.99 5.01
C GLY A 173 -13.93 -18.79 4.65
N VAL A 174 -14.87 -18.23 3.88
CA VAL A 174 -15.97 -19.02 3.29
C VAL A 174 -15.43 -19.83 2.12
N LYS A 175 -14.64 -19.20 1.25
CA LYS A 175 -14.00 -19.88 0.11
C LYS A 175 -12.69 -20.58 0.44
N SER A 176 -12.18 -20.38 1.66
CA SER A 176 -10.88 -20.91 2.11
C SER A 176 -9.72 -20.50 1.19
N GLU A 177 -9.75 -19.28 0.68
CA GLU A 177 -8.74 -18.75 -0.24
C GLU A 177 -8.31 -17.32 0.13
N ILE A 178 -7.17 -16.88 -0.40
CA ILE A 178 -6.74 -15.48 -0.34
C ILE A 178 -6.90 -14.88 -1.74
N GLN A 179 -7.78 -13.90 -1.88
CA GLN A 179 -8.00 -13.17 -3.12
C GLN A 179 -7.11 -11.91 -3.13
N LYS A 180 -6.40 -11.67 -4.23
CA LYS A 180 -5.66 -10.42 -4.45
C LYS A 180 -6.46 -9.53 -5.39
N PHE A 181 -6.88 -8.36 -4.89
CA PHE A 181 -7.45 -7.27 -5.69
C PHE A 181 -6.33 -6.30 -6.02
N GLN A 182 -6.02 -6.19 -7.31
CA GLN A 182 -5.01 -5.26 -7.77
C GLN A 182 -5.56 -3.85 -7.70
N TYR A 183 -4.78 -2.95 -7.12
CA TYR A 183 -5.07 -1.53 -7.25
C TYR A 183 -4.81 -1.15 -8.70
N LEU A 184 -5.88 -0.83 -9.41
CA LEU A 184 -5.84 -0.27 -10.74
C LEU A 184 -6.03 1.24 -10.55
N GLU A 185 -4.99 2.02 -10.83
CA GLU A 185 -5.06 3.49 -10.94
C GLU A 185 -6.05 3.94 -12.04
N GLU A 186 -6.62 2.99 -12.81
CA GLU A 186 -7.53 3.20 -13.91
C GLU A 186 -8.97 2.80 -13.53
N SER A 187 -9.75 3.67 -12.88
CA SER A 187 -11.22 3.72 -13.04
C SER A 187 -11.89 4.79 -12.18
N CYS A 188 -11.98 6.00 -12.73
CA CYS A 188 -13.20 6.80 -12.84
C CYS A 188 -12.80 8.20 -13.32
N ASN A 189 -12.75 8.38 -14.65
CA ASN A 189 -12.43 9.64 -15.34
C ASN A 189 -11.33 10.47 -14.68
N ASP A 190 -10.07 10.18 -15.01
CA ASP A 190 -9.09 11.27 -14.94
C ASP A 190 -8.29 11.36 -16.23
N SER A 191 -8.52 12.48 -16.91
CA SER A 191 -7.79 12.88 -18.10
C SER A 191 -6.42 13.44 -17.71
N LEU A 192 -5.69 12.85 -16.74
CA LEU A 192 -4.53 13.51 -16.13
C LEU A 192 -3.33 12.62 -15.73
N VAL A 193 -3.43 11.28 -15.68
CA VAL A 193 -2.21 10.45 -15.55
C VAL A 193 -1.67 10.13 -16.93
N ALA A 194 -0.67 10.91 -17.34
CA ALA A 194 -0.02 10.70 -18.61
C ALA A 194 0.87 9.46 -18.55
N LYS A 195 0.68 8.57 -19.52
CA LYS A 195 1.53 7.39 -19.73
C LYS A 195 2.55 7.66 -20.82
N SER A 196 3.83 7.54 -20.50
CA SER A 196 4.93 7.55 -21.47
C SER A 196 5.62 6.19 -21.50
N ILE A 197 5.98 5.73 -22.69
CA ILE A 197 6.59 4.40 -22.87
C ILE A 197 7.89 4.55 -23.65
N TYR A 198 8.99 4.03 -23.10
CA TYR A 198 10.27 3.84 -23.78
C TYR A 198 10.52 2.35 -24.00
N LYS A 199 10.88 1.96 -25.22
CA LYS A 199 11.26 0.58 -25.56
C LYS A 199 12.65 0.57 -26.19
N SER A 200 13.50 -0.34 -25.75
CA SER A 200 14.83 -0.51 -26.33
C SER A 200 15.41 -1.88 -26.05
N ALA A 201 16.66 -2.08 -26.45
CA ALA A 201 17.38 -3.33 -26.25
C ALA A 201 18.84 -3.09 -25.92
N ILE A 202 19.36 -3.82 -24.93
CA ILE A 202 20.79 -3.93 -24.70
C ILE A 202 21.33 -4.95 -25.70
N THR A 203 22.24 -4.53 -26.56
CA THR A 203 22.84 -5.34 -27.64
C THR A 203 24.37 -5.24 -27.60
N SER A 204 25.07 -6.07 -28.39
CA SER A 204 26.53 -6.03 -28.51
C SER A 204 27.08 -4.70 -29.05
N ASN A 205 26.24 -3.84 -29.62
CA ASN A 205 26.60 -2.51 -30.10
C ASN A 205 26.33 -1.41 -29.07
N SER A 206 25.87 -1.78 -27.86
CA SER A 206 25.61 -0.81 -26.79
C SER A 206 26.92 -0.37 -26.15
N SER A 207 26.90 0.79 -25.51
CA SER A 207 28.08 1.34 -24.83
C SER A 207 28.54 0.39 -23.71
N THR A 208 29.84 0.37 -23.44
CA THR A 208 30.41 -0.51 -22.41
C THR A 208 30.97 0.29 -21.25
N TYR A 209 30.95 -0.31 -20.06
CA TYR A 209 31.54 0.27 -18.86
C TYR A 209 32.33 -0.76 -18.06
N ILE A 210 33.09 -0.28 -17.09
CA ILE A 210 33.89 -1.09 -16.18
C ILE A 210 33.49 -0.73 -14.75
N HIS A 211 32.99 -1.70 -13.99
CA HIS A 211 32.68 -1.55 -12.57
C HIS A 211 33.28 -2.70 -11.75
N HIS A 212 33.49 -2.47 -10.45
CA HIS A 212 34.22 -3.30 -9.48
C HIS A 212 33.92 -4.83 -9.46
N CYS A 213 34.31 -5.56 -10.52
CA CYS A 213 34.98 -6.88 -10.53
C CYS A 213 34.98 -7.51 -11.94
N ARG A 214 36.18 -7.54 -12.54
CA ARG A 214 36.80 -8.69 -13.24
C ARG A 214 36.40 -9.12 -14.66
N LYS A 215 35.44 -8.52 -15.37
CA LYS A 215 35.33 -8.75 -16.85
C LYS A 215 35.04 -7.47 -17.63
N SER A 216 35.81 -7.26 -18.70
CA SER A 216 35.65 -6.16 -19.65
C SER A 216 34.36 -6.30 -20.45
N GLY A 217 33.63 -5.20 -20.65
CA GLY A 217 32.64 -5.09 -21.75
C GLY A 217 31.18 -5.33 -21.39
N SER A 218 30.78 -5.14 -20.13
CA SER A 218 29.35 -5.10 -19.81
C SER A 218 28.66 -3.96 -20.55
N TYR A 219 27.50 -4.25 -21.14
CA TYR A 219 26.75 -3.30 -21.93
C TYR A 219 25.82 -2.45 -21.04
N TYR A 220 25.70 -1.18 -21.38
CA TYR A 220 24.72 -0.28 -20.79
C TYR A 220 24.06 0.58 -21.86
N GLN A 221 22.89 1.09 -21.51
CA GLN A 221 22.20 2.12 -22.25
C GLN A 221 21.82 3.25 -21.30
N ALA A 222 22.25 4.46 -21.66
CA ALA A 222 21.89 5.67 -20.95
C ALA A 222 20.71 6.36 -21.65
N ILE A 223 19.71 6.76 -20.87
CA ILE A 223 18.46 7.33 -21.35
C ILE A 223 18.18 8.56 -20.52
N GLN A 224 18.17 9.72 -21.17
CA GLN A 224 17.74 10.96 -20.54
C GLN A 224 16.22 11.02 -20.55
N MET A 225 15.64 11.32 -19.39
CA MET A 225 14.23 11.59 -19.21
C MET A 225 14.04 13.05 -18.79
N ASN A 226 13.20 13.76 -19.53
CA ASN A 226 12.87 15.15 -19.24
C ASN A 226 11.44 15.24 -18.69
N VAL A 227 11.35 15.77 -17.47
CA VAL A 227 10.09 16.01 -16.75
C VAL A 227 9.69 17.47 -16.90
N THR A 228 8.45 17.73 -17.31
CA THR A 228 7.92 19.09 -17.56
C THR A 228 7.08 19.63 -16.40
N ILE A 229 6.52 18.75 -15.56
CA ILE A 229 5.70 19.10 -14.40
C ILE A 229 6.27 18.39 -13.16
N THR A 230 6.47 19.13 -12.08
CA THR A 230 6.89 18.56 -10.79
C THR A 230 5.77 17.70 -10.23
N GLY A 231 6.07 16.49 -9.76
CA GLY A 231 5.09 15.62 -9.13
C GLY A 231 5.60 14.21 -8.90
N VAL A 232 4.68 13.32 -8.52
CA VAL A 232 4.96 11.90 -8.30
C VAL A 232 4.94 11.18 -9.64
N TYR A 233 5.99 10.40 -9.92
CA TYR A 233 6.10 9.56 -11.10
C TYR A 233 6.35 8.10 -10.70
N THR A 234 5.61 7.19 -11.33
CA THR A 234 5.76 5.74 -11.15
C THR A 234 6.40 5.13 -12.39
N PHE A 235 7.43 4.34 -12.18
CA PHE A 235 8.25 3.68 -13.19
C PHE A 235 7.98 2.20 -13.18
N LEU A 236 7.52 1.64 -14.29
CA LEU A 236 7.34 0.21 -14.49
C LEU A 236 8.33 -0.29 -15.54
N ILE A 237 9.32 -1.05 -15.09
CA ILE A 237 10.40 -1.56 -15.93
C ILE A 237 10.18 -3.04 -16.19
N LYS A 238 10.18 -3.43 -17.46
CA LYS A 238 10.02 -4.81 -17.91
C LYS A 238 11.26 -5.23 -18.68
N SER A 239 11.76 -6.44 -18.46
CA SER A 239 12.92 -6.95 -19.18
C SER A 239 12.81 -8.43 -19.52
N GLU A 240 13.35 -8.80 -20.68
CA GLU A 240 13.52 -10.20 -21.11
C GLU A 240 14.90 -10.78 -20.70
N MET A 241 15.78 -9.97 -20.11
CA MET A 241 17.13 -10.37 -19.72
C MET A 241 17.14 -11.14 -18.39
N THR A 242 18.18 -11.96 -18.18
CA THR A 242 18.30 -12.79 -16.96
C THR A 242 18.67 -11.97 -15.74
N VAL A 243 19.54 -10.98 -15.90
CA VAL A 243 19.86 -10.03 -14.82
C VAL A 243 20.01 -8.62 -15.39
N ILE A 244 19.22 -7.67 -14.92
CA ILE A 244 19.39 -6.27 -15.29
C ILE A 244 19.49 -5.39 -14.05
N PHE A 245 20.46 -4.47 -14.09
CA PHE A 245 20.68 -3.45 -13.09
C PHE A 245 20.17 -2.14 -13.65
N GLN A 246 19.51 -1.39 -12.77
CA GLN A 246 18.98 -0.08 -13.10
C GLN A 246 19.50 0.94 -12.11
N TYR A 247 19.89 2.08 -12.65
CA TYR A 247 20.26 3.25 -11.89
C TYR A 247 19.50 4.45 -12.43
N MET A 248 19.00 5.30 -11.56
CA MET A 248 18.53 6.63 -11.94
C MET A 248 19.40 7.66 -11.25
N HIS A 249 19.79 8.69 -11.99
CA HIS A 249 20.57 9.81 -11.49
C HIS A 249 19.84 11.13 -11.75
N GLN A 250 20.05 12.08 -10.84
CA GLN A 250 19.71 13.48 -11.06
C GLN A 250 20.95 14.20 -11.62
N ASN A 251 20.80 14.84 -12.77
CA ASN A 251 21.82 15.54 -13.56
C ASN A 251 22.81 14.66 -14.33
N SER A 252 23.77 14.05 -13.62
CA SER A 252 24.93 13.38 -14.23
C SER A 252 25.21 12.06 -13.51
N PHE A 253 25.69 11.08 -14.25
CA PHE A 253 26.16 9.81 -13.72
C PHE A 253 27.66 9.64 -13.98
N ASP A 254 28.33 8.83 -13.16
CA ASP A 254 29.72 8.44 -13.37
C ASP A 254 29.76 7.09 -14.09
N PRO A 255 30.23 7.01 -15.35
CA PRO A 255 30.24 5.75 -16.10
C PRO A 255 31.21 4.72 -15.51
N PHE A 256 32.16 5.14 -14.66
CA PHE A 256 33.07 4.23 -13.96
C PHE A 256 32.50 3.79 -12.59
N ASN A 257 31.46 4.48 -12.10
CA ASN A 257 30.79 4.14 -10.85
C ASN A 257 29.30 4.50 -10.88
N MET A 258 28.50 3.62 -11.49
CA MET A 258 27.05 3.83 -11.66
C MET A 258 26.25 3.89 -10.35
N SER A 259 26.75 3.34 -9.25
CA SER A 259 26.06 3.45 -7.96
C SER A 259 26.29 4.81 -7.29
N LYS A 260 27.29 5.57 -7.74
CA LYS A 260 27.61 6.88 -7.18
C LYS A 260 26.51 7.88 -7.50
N ASN A 261 25.95 8.48 -6.46
CA ASN A 261 24.88 9.49 -6.55
C ASN A 261 23.62 8.99 -7.30
N ALA A 262 23.39 7.67 -7.32
CA ALA A 262 22.14 7.12 -7.82
C ALA A 262 21.01 7.41 -6.83
N ILE A 263 19.91 7.98 -7.32
CA ILE A 263 18.68 8.18 -6.55
C ILE A 263 17.76 6.96 -6.57
N ILE A 264 17.99 6.06 -7.53
CA ILE A 264 17.40 4.71 -7.58
C ILE A 264 18.50 3.72 -7.87
N TYR A 265 18.49 2.60 -7.14
CA TYR A 265 19.25 1.40 -7.46
C TYR A 265 18.35 0.18 -7.30
N ALA A 266 18.22 -0.63 -8.36
CA ALA A 266 17.53 -1.92 -8.24
C ALA A 266 18.15 -2.98 -9.15
N ILE A 267 17.90 -4.23 -8.79
CA ILE A 267 18.35 -5.43 -9.52
C ILE A 267 17.13 -6.28 -9.82
N ILE A 268 16.93 -6.61 -11.10
CA ILE A 268 15.99 -7.64 -11.52
C ILE A 268 16.80 -8.90 -11.79
N ASN A 269 16.57 -9.96 -11.01
CA ASN A 269 17.33 -11.21 -11.10
C ASN A 269 16.40 -12.41 -11.38
N ASN A 270 16.67 -13.10 -12.48
CA ASN A 270 15.94 -14.28 -12.97
C ASN A 270 16.60 -15.61 -12.53
N LEU A 271 17.55 -15.57 -11.59
CA LEU A 271 18.29 -16.77 -11.11
C LEU A 271 17.60 -17.51 -9.95
N ASN A 272 16.44 -17.06 -9.48
CA ASN A 272 15.66 -17.84 -8.52
C ASN A 272 14.90 -18.95 -9.26
N TYR A 273 15.56 -20.10 -9.35
CA TYR A 273 14.92 -21.39 -9.56
C TYR A 273 13.70 -21.51 -8.63
N LEU A 274 12.55 -21.87 -9.22
CA LEU A 274 11.23 -22.07 -8.61
C LEU A 274 10.38 -20.79 -8.54
N ILE A 275 9.68 -20.49 -9.65
CA ILE A 275 8.24 -20.17 -9.79
C ILE A 275 8.04 -19.35 -11.08
N ASP A 276 7.28 -19.96 -12.00
CA ASP A 276 6.56 -19.38 -13.15
C ASP A 276 7.34 -18.85 -14.39
N TYR A 277 7.58 -19.76 -15.33
CA TYR A 277 7.95 -19.45 -16.72
C TYR A 277 6.73 -18.97 -17.52
N ARG A 278 6.29 -17.71 -17.36
CA ARG A 278 5.51 -17.01 -18.43
C ARG A 278 5.20 -15.52 -18.26
N SER A 279 5.80 -14.80 -17.32
CA SER A 279 5.56 -13.34 -17.20
C SER A 279 6.86 -12.55 -17.35
N PRO A 280 6.93 -11.47 -18.16
CA PRO A 280 8.07 -10.57 -18.14
C PRO A 280 8.17 -9.96 -16.73
N PHE A 281 9.31 -10.15 -16.07
CA PHE A 281 9.53 -9.63 -14.72
C PHE A 281 9.42 -8.11 -14.72
N GLN A 282 8.68 -7.59 -13.73
CA GLN A 282 8.35 -6.18 -13.64
C GLN A 282 8.89 -5.61 -12.34
N LEU A 283 9.55 -4.46 -12.42
CA LEU A 283 9.89 -3.67 -11.25
C LEU A 283 9.10 -2.37 -11.29
N MET A 284 8.51 -2.01 -10.16
CA MET A 284 7.77 -0.77 -9.98
C MET A 284 8.45 0.10 -8.90
N GLU A 285 8.78 1.35 -9.25
CA GLU A 285 9.39 2.34 -8.35
C GLU A 285 8.65 3.67 -8.48
N THR A 286 8.43 4.38 -7.37
CA THR A 286 7.68 5.65 -7.35
C THR A 286 8.51 6.75 -6.70
N LEU A 287 8.66 7.89 -7.37
CA LEU A 287 9.51 9.00 -6.92
C LEU A 287 8.88 10.37 -7.18
N GLN A 288 9.15 11.31 -6.28
CA GLN A 288 8.87 12.73 -6.49
C GLN A 288 9.96 13.35 -7.39
N LEU A 289 9.57 13.79 -8.59
CA LEU A 289 10.47 14.45 -9.54
C LEU A 289 10.15 15.93 -9.71
N GLN A 290 11.16 16.73 -10.04
CA GLN A 290 11.07 18.16 -10.27
C GLN A 290 11.10 18.48 -11.76
N ALA A 291 10.24 19.41 -12.20
CA ALA A 291 10.26 19.94 -13.56
C ALA A 291 11.61 20.59 -13.89
N ASN A 292 12.00 20.54 -15.17
CA ASN A 292 13.22 21.16 -15.71
C ASN A 292 14.54 20.64 -15.11
N MET A 293 14.50 19.48 -14.43
CA MET A 293 15.70 18.76 -13.99
C MET A 293 16.01 17.60 -14.94
N PRO A 294 17.27 17.40 -15.36
CA PRO A 294 17.65 16.25 -16.17
C PRO A 294 17.72 14.98 -15.30
N TYR A 295 16.98 13.95 -15.68
CA TYR A 295 17.07 12.62 -15.08
C TYR A 295 17.71 11.65 -16.06
N VAL A 296 18.63 10.82 -15.60
CA VAL A 296 19.33 9.84 -16.44
C VAL A 296 19.11 8.44 -15.90
N PHE A 297 18.51 7.58 -16.72
CA PHE A 297 18.42 6.15 -16.48
C PHE A 297 19.61 5.44 -17.09
N ILE A 298 20.23 4.56 -16.32
CA ILE A 298 21.24 3.63 -16.78
C ILE A 298 20.68 2.23 -16.64
N MET A 299 20.46 1.59 -17.79
CA MET A 299 20.06 0.19 -17.89
C MET A 299 21.29 -0.62 -18.24
N THR A 300 21.69 -1.58 -17.40
CA THR A 300 22.95 -2.28 -17.61
C THR A 300 22.93 -3.75 -17.18
N THR A 301 23.82 -4.54 -17.76
CA THR A 301 24.01 -5.94 -17.41
C THR A 301 25.40 -6.19 -16.81
N CYS A 302 25.55 -7.22 -15.99
CA CYS A 302 26.84 -7.62 -15.42
C CYS A 302 27.58 -8.66 -16.28
N SER A 303 27.15 -8.88 -17.53
CA SER A 303 27.79 -9.81 -18.46
C SER A 303 27.58 -9.39 -19.91
N PRO A 304 28.61 -9.43 -20.78
CA PRO A 304 28.48 -9.14 -22.20
C PRO A 304 27.55 -10.14 -22.92
N ASN A 305 27.33 -11.33 -22.38
CA ASN A 305 26.43 -12.32 -22.99
C ASN A 305 24.95 -12.10 -22.64
N ASN A 306 24.65 -11.11 -21.78
CA ASN A 306 23.30 -10.82 -21.35
C ASN A 306 22.79 -9.58 -22.10
N THR A 307 22.09 -9.85 -23.19
CA THR A 307 21.48 -8.87 -24.11
C THR A 307 20.00 -9.22 -24.26
N GLY A 308 19.15 -8.22 -24.48
CA GLY A 308 17.72 -8.46 -24.64
C GLY A 308 16.90 -7.17 -24.61
N ASN A 309 15.60 -7.31 -24.80
CA ASN A 309 14.69 -6.17 -24.82
C ASN A 309 14.34 -5.73 -23.40
N PHE A 310 14.03 -4.44 -23.27
CA PHE A 310 13.43 -3.86 -22.09
C PHE A 310 12.46 -2.73 -22.46
N SER A 311 11.54 -2.45 -21.55
CA SER A 311 10.67 -1.27 -21.64
C SER A 311 10.60 -0.55 -20.30
N ILE A 312 10.51 0.77 -20.36
CA ILE A 312 10.24 1.65 -19.22
C ILE A 312 8.88 2.30 -19.50
N GLU A 313 7.89 1.98 -18.70
CA GLU A 313 6.60 2.68 -18.68
C GLU A 313 6.63 3.68 -17.52
N VAL A 314 6.23 4.93 -17.77
CA VAL A 314 6.23 6.00 -16.78
C VAL A 314 4.84 6.59 -16.71
N PHE A 315 4.31 6.62 -15.50
CA PHE A 315 3.02 7.17 -15.14
C PHE A 315 3.27 8.40 -14.28
N GLY A 316 2.55 9.49 -14.52
CA GLY A 316 2.67 10.68 -13.70
C GLY A 316 1.80 11.83 -14.20
N PRO A 317 1.94 13.04 -13.63
CA PRO A 317 1.08 14.18 -13.92
C PRO A 317 1.17 14.72 -15.35
N ASN A 318 2.21 14.34 -16.11
CA ASN A 318 2.36 14.72 -17.52
C ASN A 318 3.30 13.78 -18.28
N HIS A 319 3.19 13.76 -19.61
CA HIS A 319 4.06 12.96 -20.47
C HIS A 319 5.52 13.37 -20.26
N VAL A 320 6.37 12.37 -20.07
CA VAL A 320 7.82 12.53 -20.08
C VAL A 320 8.36 12.24 -21.48
N ASN A 321 9.43 12.94 -21.84
CA ASN A 321 10.16 12.71 -23.08
C ASN A 321 11.45 11.93 -22.79
N PHE A 322 11.69 10.90 -23.59
CA PHE A 322 12.90 10.09 -23.50
C PHE A 322 13.82 10.38 -24.67
N ASN A 323 15.09 10.63 -24.37
CA ASN A 323 16.14 10.73 -25.35
C ASN A 323 17.21 9.69 -25.04
N ARG A 324 17.53 8.84 -26.02
CA ARG A 324 18.71 7.99 -25.90
C ARG A 324 19.93 8.89 -25.94
N ILE A 325 20.74 8.83 -24.89
CA ILE A 325 22.03 9.51 -24.85
C ILE A 325 23.08 8.44 -25.13
N GLY A 326 23.80 8.60 -26.25
CA GLY A 326 25.03 7.85 -26.50
C GLY A 326 26.10 8.23 -25.47
N GLU A 327 27.24 7.52 -25.49
CA GLU A 327 28.36 7.65 -24.55
C GLU A 327 28.50 9.06 -23.94
N TYR A 328 28.31 9.16 -22.62
CA TYR A 328 28.72 10.33 -21.85
C TYR A 328 30.24 10.20 -21.65
N LEU A 329 31.01 11.00 -22.38
CA LEU A 329 32.40 11.33 -22.05
C LEU A 329 32.43 12.47 -21.03
#